data_AF-A0A822CEC7-F1
#
_entry.id   AF-A0A822CEC7-F1
#
_cell.length_a   1.000
_cell.length_b   1.000
_cell.length_c   1.000
_cell.angle_alpha   90.00
_cell.angle_beta   90.00
_cell.angle_gamma   90.00
#
_symmetry.space_group_name_H-M   'P 1'
#
loop_
_entity.id
_entity.type
_entity.pdbx_description
1 polymer ?
#
loop_
_entity_poly.entity_id
_entity_poly.type
_entity_poly.pdbx_seq_one_letter_code
_entity_poly.pdbx_strand_id
1 'polypeptide(L)'
;MNISNNDNLNILDLPNELLLIIFNKLNKVDVLYSLVDITQRFDQLILDPFYIRNLNITSMSMKSFYDRIYSIDNQVLDRICKNILPRIYRQINELIVEQYSMERVLHTINYPQP
;
A
#
# COMPACT_ATOMS: atom_id res chain seq x y z
N MET A 1 35.55 -7.89 -26.97
CA MET A 1 34.68 -7.37 -25.89
C MET A 1 33.65 -6.47 -26.54
N ASN A 2 32.43 -6.96 -26.74
CA ASN A 2 31.31 -6.15 -27.20
C ASN A 2 30.31 -6.11 -26.04
N ILE A 3 30.36 -5.02 -25.28
CA ILE A 3 29.33 -4.73 -24.28
C ILE A 3 28.23 -4.02 -25.06
N SER A 4 27.24 -4.79 -25.52
CA SER A 4 26.01 -4.23 -26.08
C SER A 4 25.20 -3.65 -24.92
N ASN A 5 25.51 -2.41 -24.54
CA ASN A 5 24.69 -1.60 -23.65
C ASN A 5 23.39 -1.25 -24.37
N ASN A 6 22.37 -2.07 -24.15
CA ASN A 6 20.98 -1.69 -24.39
C ASN A 6 20.15 -2.13 -23.18
N ASP A 7 20.64 -1.75 -22.00
CA ASP A 7 20.03 -2.07 -20.71
C ASP A 7 18.87 -1.11 -20.45
N ASN A 8 17.76 -1.30 -21.17
CA ASN A 8 16.48 -0.73 -20.78
C ASN A 8 16.00 -1.47 -19.53
N LEU A 9 16.52 -1.08 -18.38
CA LEU A 9 16.14 -1.64 -17.10
C LEU A 9 14.66 -1.32 -16.83
N ASN A 10 13.80 -2.35 -16.84
CA ASN A 10 12.38 -2.16 -16.59
C ASN A 10 12.18 -1.99 -15.08
N ILE A 11 11.23 -1.13 -14.67
CA ILE A 11 10.86 -0.99 -13.26
C ILE A 11 10.39 -2.33 -12.67
N LEU A 12 9.83 -3.22 -13.50
CA LEU A 12 9.44 -4.57 -13.10
C LEU A 12 10.64 -5.49 -12.79
N ASP A 13 11.84 -5.16 -13.26
CA ASP A 13 13.06 -5.91 -13.00
C ASP A 13 13.72 -5.51 -11.67
N LEU A 14 13.28 -4.41 -11.06
CA LEU A 14 13.80 -3.98 -9.77
C LEU A 14 13.38 -4.95 -8.67
N PRO A 15 14.25 -5.20 -7.67
CA PRO A 15 13.88 -5.94 -6.45
C PRO A 15 12.85 -5.17 -5.60
N ASN A 16 12.11 -5.89 -4.77
CA ASN A 16 11.00 -5.35 -3.97
C ASN A 16 11.45 -4.20 -3.05
N GLU A 17 12.65 -4.31 -2.50
CA GLU A 17 13.25 -3.36 -1.57
C GLU A 17 13.46 -2.00 -2.26
N LEU A 18 13.97 -2.02 -3.50
CA LEU A 18 14.15 -0.80 -4.28
C LEU A 18 12.81 -0.18 -4.69
N LEU A 19 11.83 -1.01 -5.07
CA LEU A 19 10.47 -0.55 -5.36
C LEU A 19 9.83 0.14 -4.15
N LEU A 20 9.94 -0.46 -2.96
CA LEU A 20 9.41 0.12 -1.73
C LEU A 20 10.09 1.45 -1.38
N ILE A 21 11.41 1.56 -1.56
CA ILE A 21 12.14 2.83 -1.37
C ILE A 21 11.62 3.90 -2.32
N ILE A 22 11.40 3.56 -3.60
CA ILE A 22 10.86 4.49 -4.60
C ILE A 22 9.44 4.91 -4.20
N PHE A 23 8.54 3.96 -3.95
CA PHE A 23 7.15 4.24 -3.58
C PHE A 23 7.02 5.04 -2.28
N ASN A 24 7.97 4.88 -1.34
CA ASN A 24 8.02 5.67 -0.12
C ASN A 24 8.42 7.14 -0.34
N LYS A 25 9.11 7.46 -1.44
CA LYS A 25 9.45 8.84 -1.80
C LYS A 25 8.35 9.54 -2.60
N LEU A 26 7.42 8.79 -3.17
CA LEU A 26 6.32 9.33 -3.97
C LEU A 26 5.13 9.75 -3.09
N ASN A 27 4.27 10.60 -3.64
CA ASN A 27 2.99 10.91 -3.01
C ASN A 27 2.15 9.63 -2.90
N LYS A 28 1.70 9.33 -1.67
CA LYS A 28 0.99 8.09 -1.37
C LYS A 28 -0.33 7.96 -2.12
N VAL A 29 -1.04 9.08 -2.32
CA VAL A 29 -2.31 9.11 -3.06
C VAL A 29 -2.05 8.79 -4.53
N ASP A 30 -1.02 9.37 -5.12
CA ASP A 30 -0.66 9.12 -6.51
C ASP A 30 -0.22 7.66 -6.72
N VAL A 31 0.54 7.10 -5.77
CA VAL A 31 0.93 5.68 -5.79
C VAL A 31 -0.30 4.78 -5.71
N LEU A 32 -1.19 5.02 -4.75
CA LEU A 32 -2.41 4.22 -4.60
C LEU A 32 -3.29 4.32 -5.85
N TYR A 33 -3.53 5.52 -6.35
CA TYR A 33 -4.36 5.74 -7.53
C TYR A 33 -3.75 5.13 -8.79
N SER A 34 -2.43 5.29 -9.00
CA SER A 34 -1.79 4.98 -10.28
C SER A 34 -1.28 3.55 -10.38
N LEU A 35 -0.90 2.93 -9.25
CA LEU A 35 -0.18 1.65 -9.27
C LEU A 35 -1.00 0.46 -8.76
N VAL A 36 -2.09 0.71 -8.01
CA VAL A 36 -3.02 -0.37 -7.64
C VAL A 36 -3.74 -0.87 -8.89
N ASP A 37 -3.88 -2.17 -9.02
CA ASP A 37 -4.43 -2.90 -10.19
C ASP A 37 -3.55 -2.88 -11.45
N ILE A 38 -2.32 -2.36 -11.39
CA ILE A 38 -1.39 -2.40 -12.53
C ILE A 38 -0.70 -3.77 -12.62
N THR A 39 -0.18 -4.26 -11.50
CA THR A 39 0.35 -5.63 -11.40
C THR A 39 0.05 -6.20 -10.02
N GLN A 40 -0.12 -7.52 -9.94
CA GLN A 40 -0.31 -8.21 -8.66
C GLN A 40 0.87 -7.97 -7.71
N ARG A 41 2.09 -7.84 -8.24
CA ARG A 41 3.29 -7.57 -7.45
C ARG A 41 3.24 -6.18 -6.81
N PHE A 42 2.77 -5.17 -7.53
CA PHE A 42 2.60 -3.83 -6.97
C PHE A 42 1.49 -3.79 -5.92
N ASP A 43 0.39 -4.48 -6.17
CA ASP A 43 -0.69 -4.62 -5.20
C ASP A 43 -0.18 -5.23 -3.88
N GLN A 44 0.64 -6.28 -3.95
CA GLN A 44 1.25 -6.90 -2.77
C GLN A 44 2.13 -5.92 -1.99
N LEU A 45 2.90 -5.06 -2.68
CA LEU A 45 3.81 -4.11 -2.02
C LEU A 45 3.07 -2.88 -1.45
N ILE A 46 2.07 -2.38 -2.17
CA ILE A 46 1.35 -1.14 -1.82
C ILE A 46 0.24 -1.40 -0.81
N LEU A 47 -0.39 -2.58 -0.88
CA LEU A 47 -1.40 -2.99 0.09
C LEU A 47 -0.81 -3.79 1.24
N ASP A 48 0.53 -3.90 1.31
CA ASP A 48 1.21 -4.49 2.44
C ASP A 48 0.84 -3.72 3.74
N PRO A 49 0.51 -4.43 4.82
CA PRO A 49 0.29 -3.88 6.15
C PRO A 49 1.27 -2.81 6.62
N PHE A 50 2.58 -3.01 6.41
CA PHE A 50 3.61 -2.08 6.83
C PHE A 50 3.60 -0.83 5.96
N TYR A 51 3.36 -0.99 4.65
CA TYR A 51 3.19 0.15 3.75
C TYR A 51 1.93 0.95 4.10
N ILE A 52 0.80 0.27 4.31
CA ILE A 52 -0.49 0.87 4.66
C ILE A 52 -0.42 1.63 5.99
N ARG A 53 0.21 1.06 7.02
CA ARG A 53 0.34 1.73 8.34
C ARG A 53 1.08 3.06 8.25
N ASN A 54 1.99 3.19 7.29
CA ASN A 54 2.73 4.42 7.02
C ASN A 54 1.97 5.38 6.08
N LEU A 55 0.75 5.05 5.65
CA LEU A 55 -0.12 5.96 4.90
C LEU A 55 -0.65 7.05 5.82
N ASN A 56 0.05 8.17 5.86
CA ASN A 56 -0.52 9.39 6.41
C ASN A 56 -1.45 10.04 5.36
N ILE A 57 -2.70 9.59 5.29
CA ILE A 57 -3.71 10.16 4.38
C ILE A 57 -4.14 11.57 4.84
N THR A 58 -3.96 11.92 6.12
CA THR A 58 -4.26 13.27 6.64
C THR A 58 -3.21 14.30 6.21
N SER A 59 -1.99 13.86 5.87
CA SER A 59 -0.95 14.68 5.24
C SER A 59 -1.18 14.95 3.77
N MET A 60 -2.34 14.57 3.23
CA MET A 60 -2.86 15.11 1.98
C MET A 60 -2.92 16.63 2.21
N SER A 61 -1.82 17.33 1.93
CA SER A 61 -1.75 18.78 2.00
C SER A 61 -2.64 19.24 0.87
N MET A 62 -3.93 19.29 1.16
CA MET A 62 -4.91 20.06 0.46
C MET A 62 -4.53 21.49 0.76
N LYS A 63 -3.42 21.94 0.15
CA LYS A 63 -2.88 23.31 0.16
C LYS A 63 -3.83 24.26 -0.59
N SER A 64 -5.13 23.94 -0.51
CA SER A 64 -6.10 23.98 -1.58
C SER A 64 -7.35 23.15 -1.23
N PHE A 65 -7.69 22.87 0.04
CA PHE A 65 -9.01 22.24 0.31
C PHE A 65 -10.13 23.11 -0.26
N TYR A 66 -9.91 24.42 -0.43
CA TYR A 66 -10.78 25.32 -1.18
C TYR A 66 -10.34 25.58 -2.64
N ASP A 67 -9.04 25.60 -2.98
CA ASP A 67 -8.60 25.83 -4.37
C ASP A 67 -8.64 24.56 -5.28
N ARG A 68 -8.87 23.35 -4.71
CA ARG A 68 -8.84 22.03 -5.40
C ARG A 68 -10.13 21.22 -5.23
N ILE A 69 -11.20 21.79 -4.66
CA ILE A 69 -12.54 21.17 -4.82
C ILE A 69 -12.88 20.99 -6.31
N TYR A 70 -12.21 21.75 -7.19
CA TYR A 70 -12.27 21.62 -8.64
C TYR A 70 -11.14 20.80 -9.31
N SER A 71 -10.17 20.23 -8.59
CA SER A 71 -8.99 19.62 -9.24
C SER A 71 -8.50 18.28 -8.70
N ILE A 72 -9.06 17.73 -7.62
CA ILE A 72 -9.03 16.27 -7.49
C ILE A 72 -10.13 15.76 -8.41
N ASP A 73 -9.74 15.17 -9.54
CA ASP A 73 -10.68 14.56 -10.46
C ASP A 73 -11.59 13.62 -9.65
N ASN A 74 -12.91 13.79 -9.76
CA ASN A 74 -13.88 12.94 -9.08
C ASN A 74 -13.61 11.46 -9.36
N GLN A 75 -12.97 11.12 -10.50
CA GLN A 75 -12.51 9.77 -10.82
C GLN A 75 -11.44 9.25 -9.85
N VAL A 76 -10.51 10.10 -9.40
CA VAL A 76 -9.48 9.73 -8.41
C VAL A 76 -10.11 9.41 -7.07
N LEU A 77 -11.00 10.28 -6.60
CA LEU A 77 -11.75 10.06 -5.36
C LEU A 77 -12.64 8.83 -5.44
N ASP A 78 -13.39 8.67 -6.53
CA ASP A 78 -14.26 7.52 -6.74
C ASP A 78 -13.46 6.22 -6.76
N ARG A 79 -12.31 6.19 -7.46
CA ARG A 79 -11.46 4.99 -7.48
C ARG A 79 -10.91 4.68 -6.09
N ILE A 80 -10.46 5.69 -5.35
CA ILE A 80 -9.96 5.50 -3.99
C ILE A 80 -11.08 4.95 -3.10
N CYS A 81 -12.24 5.60 -3.08
CA CYS A 81 -13.35 5.24 -2.19
C CYS A 81 -14.00 3.90 -2.55
N LYS A 82 -14.19 3.59 -3.84
CA LYS A 82 -14.92 2.39 -4.28
C LYS A 82 -14.02 1.16 -4.39
N ASN A 83 -12.74 1.33 -4.75
CA ASN A 83 -11.88 0.18 -5.08
C ASN A 83 -10.75 0.00 -4.08
N ILE A 84 -10.02 1.08 -3.76
CA ILE A 84 -8.77 0.98 -2.99
C ILE A 84 -9.06 0.89 -1.49
N LEU A 85 -9.92 1.75 -0.96
CA LEU A 85 -10.23 1.83 0.46
C LEU A 85 -10.85 0.52 1.01
N PRO A 86 -11.78 -0.16 0.33
CA PRO A 86 -12.28 -1.46 0.79
C PRO A 86 -11.20 -2.53 0.87
N ARG A 87 -10.21 -2.50 -0.04
CA ARG A 87 -9.08 -3.44 -0.02
C ARG A 87 -8.16 -3.17 1.17
N ILE A 88 -7.83 -1.90 1.40
CA ILE A 88 -7.08 -1.46 2.59
C ILE A 88 -7.80 -1.91 3.86
N TYR A 89 -9.11 -1.68 3.96
CA TYR A 89 -9.93 -2.09 5.10
C TYR A 89 -9.89 -3.61 5.32
N ARG A 90 -9.99 -4.40 4.25
CA ARG A 90 -9.86 -5.86 4.32
C ARG A 90 -8.50 -6.29 4.87
N GLN A 91 -7.40 -5.72 4.37
CA GLN A 91 -6.05 -6.03 4.84
C GLN A 91 -5.87 -5.69 6.33
N ILE A 92 -6.40 -4.55 6.78
CA ILE A 92 -6.35 -4.18 8.19
C ILE A 92 -7.16 -5.16 9.06
N ASN A 93 -8.35 -5.55 8.62
CA ASN A 93 -9.17 -6.52 9.36
C ASN A 93 -8.53 -7.91 9.42
N GLU A 94 -7.90 -8.37 8.33
CA GLU A 94 -7.15 -9.63 8.31
C GLU A 94 -6.06 -9.63 9.39
N LEU A 95 -5.27 -8.56 9.49
CA LEU A 95 -4.26 -8.40 10.55
C LEU A 95 -4.84 -8.41 11.96
N ILE A 96 -5.98 -7.74 12.16
CA ILE A 96 -6.64 -7.69 13.47
C ILE A 96 -7.09 -9.11 13.88
N VAL A 97 -7.65 -9.88 12.95
CA VAL A 97 -8.06 -11.26 13.19
C VAL A 97 -6.86 -12.16 13.48
N GLU A 98 -5.76 -11.99 12.76
CA GLU A 98 -4.50 -12.72 13.02
C GLU A 98 -3.95 -12.42 14.41
N GLN A 99 -3.95 -11.14 14.83
CA GLN A 99 -3.53 -10.73 16.16
C GLN A 99 -4.37 -11.41 17.25
N TYR A 100 -5.70 -11.35 17.17
CA TYR A 100 -6.57 -12.01 18.14
C TYR A 100 -6.37 -13.53 18.17
N SER A 101 -6.15 -14.14 17.00
CA SER A 101 -5.87 -15.57 16.92
C SER A 101 -4.58 -15.94 17.64
N MET A 102 -3.53 -15.12 17.47
CA MET A 102 -2.25 -15.31 18.12
C MET A 102 -2.31 -15.07 19.64
N GLU A 103 -3.06 -14.06 20.09
CA GLU A 103 -3.33 -13.81 21.51
C GLU A 103 -4.02 -15.01 22.17
N ARG A 104 -5.06 -15.58 21.53
CA ARG A 104 -5.71 -16.80 22.04
C ARG A 104 -4.74 -17.97 22.15
N VAL A 105 -3.91 -18.19 21.13
CA VAL A 105 -2.90 -19.27 21.15
C VAL A 105 -1.96 -19.08 22.34
N LEU A 106 -1.42 -17.87 22.53
CA LEU A 106 -0.54 -17.57 23.68
C LEU A 106 -1.24 -17.80 25.03
N HIS A 107 -2.53 -17.45 25.14
CA HIS A 107 -3.30 -17.72 26.36
C HIS A 107 -3.55 -19.22 26.60
N THR A 108 -3.72 -20.02 25.54
CA THR A 108 -3.87 -21.48 25.67
C THR A 108 -2.57 -22.19 26.03
N ILE A 109 -1.41 -21.69 25.59
CA ILE A 109 -0.11 -22.29 25.93
C ILE A 109 0.25 -22.04 27.41
N ASN A 110 -0.26 -20.97 28.01
CA ASN A 110 -0.05 -20.64 29.43
C ASN A 110 -1.09 -21.26 30.37
N TYR A 111 -1.96 -22.16 29.89
CA TYR A 111 -2.92 -22.85 30.75
C TYR A 111 -2.21 -23.97 31.53
N PRO A 112 -2.40 -24.10 32.86
CA PRO A 112 -1.87 -25.24 33.60
C PRO A 112 -2.49 -26.51 33.03
N GLN A 113 -1.65 -27.43 32.56
CA GLN A 113 -2.09 -28.78 32.21
C GLN A 113 -2.56 -29.47 33.50
N PRO A 114 -3.69 -30.20 33.50
CA PRO A 114 -4.20 -30.92 34.66
C PRO A 114 -3.25 -32.06 35.10
#